data_AF-A0A0R1Q3E2-F1
#
_entry.id   AF-A0A0R1Q3E2-F1
#
_cell.length_a   1.000
_cell.length_b   1.000
_cell.length_c   1.000
_cell.angle_alpha   90.00
_cell.angle_beta   90.00
_cell.angle_gamma   90.00
#
_symmetry.space_group_name_H-M   'P 1'
#
loop_
_entity.id
_entity.type
_entity.pdbx_description
1 polymer ?
#
loop_
_entity_poly.entity_id
_entity_poly.type
_entity_poly.pdbx_seq_one_letter_code
_entity_poly.pdbx_strand_id
1 'polypeptide(L)'
;MASATFIGVSLRNTDVVYAKAQQVTLGAGTFKVGKTKDIKPGRYIIKTTNGSGNISDSTGNINIILGQTTDNDSGQIDSYTTTLKKGDNVKIEGIEATSFAPAGKRTYQTQLNAGDWIVGKDIKPGSYVITALQGSGNIGTDDGDVNEILGTTSDSDAGQVTKVTVNLTRGQVLSTNIEQIELNKK
;
A
#
# COMPACT_ATOMS: atom_id res chain seq x y z
N MET A 1 17.37 20.43 -51.73
CA MET A 1 17.88 19.67 -50.58
C MET A 1 17.65 20.52 -49.34
N ALA A 2 17.02 20.12 -48.25
CA ALA A 2 16.49 18.84 -47.82
C ALA A 2 15.15 19.08 -47.08
N SER A 3 14.17 18.21 -47.31
CA SER A 3 12.95 18.14 -46.53
C SER A 3 13.24 17.24 -45.33
N ALA A 4 13.04 17.74 -44.11
CA ALA A 4 13.18 16.95 -42.90
C ALA A 4 11.79 16.67 -42.34
N THR A 5 11.26 15.49 -42.68
CA THR A 5 10.10 14.89 -42.04
C THR A 5 10.45 14.54 -40.60
N PHE A 6 9.80 15.18 -39.62
CA PHE A 6 9.85 14.71 -38.24
C PHE A 6 8.74 13.67 -38.01
N ILE A 7 9.14 12.40 -37.97
CA ILE A 7 8.39 11.32 -37.32
C ILE A 7 8.99 11.20 -35.92
N GLY A 8 8.20 11.43 -34.87
CA GLY A 8 8.74 11.51 -33.51
C GLY A 8 7.71 11.31 -32.41
N VAL A 9 7.35 10.04 -32.20
CA VAL A 9 7.01 9.40 -30.91
C VAL A 9 5.86 10.01 -30.08
N SER A 10 4.71 9.32 -30.14
CA SER A 10 3.66 9.39 -29.12
C SER A 10 4.18 8.84 -27.79
N LEU A 11 4.67 9.71 -26.91
CA LEU A 11 4.84 9.39 -25.49
C LEU A 11 3.43 9.25 -24.87
N ARG A 12 2.95 8.01 -24.74
CA ARG A 12 1.81 7.73 -23.86
C ARG A 12 2.30 7.77 -22.42
N ASN A 13 2.54 8.98 -21.90
CA ASN A 13 2.52 9.21 -20.46
C ASN A 13 1.05 9.07 -20.06
N THR A 14 0.62 7.87 -19.66
CA THR A 14 -0.65 7.71 -18.96
C THR A 14 -0.43 8.25 -17.55
N ASP A 15 -0.28 9.56 -17.43
CA ASP A 15 -0.56 10.27 -16.20
C ASP A 15 -2.06 10.11 -15.98
N VAL A 16 -2.43 8.99 -15.37
CA VAL A 16 -3.77 8.80 -14.86
C VAL A 16 -3.93 9.90 -13.81
N VAL A 17 -4.57 11.00 -14.21
CA VAL A 17 -4.91 12.09 -13.31
C VAL A 17 -6.01 11.55 -12.41
N TYR A 18 -5.60 10.91 -11.32
CA TYR A 18 -6.52 10.56 -10.25
C TYR A 18 -7.17 11.87 -9.77
N ALA A 19 -8.50 11.86 -9.65
CA ALA A 19 -9.20 12.96 -8.99
C ALA A 19 -8.54 13.19 -7.61
N LYS A 20 -8.54 14.43 -7.12
CA LYS A 20 -7.89 14.72 -5.83
C LYS A 20 -8.61 13.94 -4.73
N ALA A 21 -7.85 13.14 -3.97
CA ALA A 21 -8.34 12.43 -2.80
C ALA A 21 -9.08 13.40 -1.88
N GLN A 22 -10.23 12.96 -1.36
CA GLN A 22 -11.03 13.71 -0.40
C GLN A 22 -11.32 12.84 0.81
N GLN A 23 -11.24 13.45 1.99
CA GLN A 23 -11.57 12.80 3.24
C GLN A 23 -13.01 12.32 3.27
N VAL A 24 -13.21 11.08 3.71
CA VAL A 24 -14.52 10.47 3.97
C VAL A 24 -14.40 9.50 5.13
N THR A 25 -15.49 9.32 5.88
CA THR A 25 -15.61 8.28 6.91
C THR A 25 -16.80 7.39 6.55
N LEU A 26 -16.59 6.07 6.56
CA LEU A 26 -17.56 5.08 6.15
C LEU A 26 -17.66 3.97 7.20
N GLY A 27 -18.85 3.45 7.45
CA GLY A 27 -19.02 2.21 8.21
C GLY A 27 -18.91 0.98 7.31
N ALA A 28 -19.31 -0.18 7.82
CA ALA A 28 -19.36 -1.43 7.06
C ALA A 28 -20.22 -1.29 5.78
N GLY A 29 -19.77 -1.93 4.70
CA GLY A 29 -20.41 -1.84 3.39
C GLY A 29 -19.46 -2.14 2.23
N THR A 30 -19.98 -2.08 1.01
CA THR A 30 -19.18 -2.18 -0.23
C THR A 30 -19.32 -0.89 -1.02
N PHE A 31 -18.19 -0.25 -1.33
CA PHE A 31 -18.12 1.08 -1.90
C PHE A 31 -17.35 1.07 -3.21
N LYS A 32 -17.91 1.71 -4.25
CA LYS A 32 -17.25 1.77 -5.55
C LYS A 32 -16.54 3.10 -5.72
N VAL A 33 -15.22 3.05 -5.86
CA VAL A 33 -14.37 4.24 -5.96
C VAL A 33 -14.73 5.06 -7.19
N GLY A 34 -15.03 6.35 -6.98
CA GLY A 34 -15.45 7.30 -8.00
C GLY A 34 -16.95 7.35 -8.29
N LYS A 35 -17.80 6.64 -7.53
CA LYS A 35 -19.24 6.94 -7.47
C LYS A 35 -19.51 8.15 -6.57
N THR A 36 -20.53 8.93 -6.91
CA THR A 36 -20.91 10.14 -6.19
C THR A 36 -21.33 9.79 -4.76
N LYS A 37 -20.57 10.27 -3.76
CA LYS A 37 -20.73 10.14 -2.28
C LYS A 37 -19.97 9.02 -1.56
N ASP A 38 -19.26 8.15 -2.28
CA ASP A 38 -18.42 7.12 -1.65
C ASP A 38 -16.98 7.65 -1.47
N ILE A 39 -16.02 6.89 -2.00
CA ILE A 39 -14.59 7.19 -1.98
C ILE A 39 -14.23 7.83 -3.32
N LYS A 40 -13.60 9.01 -3.31
CA LYS A 40 -13.00 9.56 -4.54
C LYS A 40 -11.74 8.76 -4.89
N PRO A 41 -11.39 8.61 -6.18
CA PRO A 41 -10.07 8.08 -6.54
C PRO A 41 -8.97 8.91 -5.87
N GLY A 42 -7.87 8.28 -5.50
CA GLY A 42 -6.75 8.97 -4.89
C GLY A 42 -5.94 8.12 -3.92
N ARG A 43 -4.92 8.73 -3.30
CA ARG A 43 -4.08 8.09 -2.29
C ARG A 43 -4.59 8.41 -0.89
N TYR A 44 -4.68 7.38 -0.06
CA TYR A 44 -5.29 7.45 1.26
C TYR A 44 -4.39 6.82 2.32
N ILE A 45 -4.46 7.37 3.53
CA ILE A 45 -4.15 6.66 4.76
C ILE A 45 -5.49 6.23 5.33
N ILE A 46 -5.71 4.93 5.41
CA ILE A 46 -6.93 4.30 5.91
C ILE A 46 -6.70 3.99 7.39
N LYS A 47 -7.61 4.43 8.26
CA LYS A 47 -7.58 4.16 9.71
C LYS A 47 -8.97 3.86 10.21
N THR A 48 -9.06 3.03 11.24
CA THR A 48 -10.29 2.89 12.01
C THR A 48 -10.38 4.02 13.04
N THR A 49 -11.56 4.61 13.20
CA THR A 49 -11.87 5.51 14.31
C THR A 49 -12.76 4.87 15.37
N ASN A 50 -13.45 3.75 15.04
CA ASN A 50 -14.18 2.92 16.00
C ASN A 50 -14.36 1.48 15.47
N GLY A 51 -14.17 0.48 16.34
CA GLY A 51 -14.30 -0.95 16.05
C GLY A 51 -13.01 -1.59 15.51
N SER A 52 -13.12 -2.82 15.00
CA SER A 52 -12.05 -3.49 14.24
C SER A 52 -12.67 -4.50 13.28
N GLY A 53 -11.96 -4.87 12.22
CA GLY A 53 -12.47 -5.83 11.26
C GLY A 53 -11.70 -5.83 9.94
N ASN A 54 -12.33 -6.36 8.90
CA ASN A 54 -11.65 -6.62 7.63
C ASN A 54 -11.86 -5.47 6.64
N ILE A 55 -10.80 -5.13 5.93
CA ILE A 55 -10.88 -4.33 4.71
C ILE A 55 -10.29 -5.14 3.56
N SER A 56 -11.04 -5.24 2.48
CA SER A 56 -10.58 -5.86 1.25
C SER A 56 -10.95 -5.04 0.03
N ASP A 57 -10.28 -5.29 -1.09
CA ASP A 57 -10.68 -4.74 -2.37
C ASP A 57 -10.88 -5.81 -3.45
N SER A 58 -11.60 -5.45 -4.52
CA SER A 58 -11.88 -6.38 -5.61
C SER A 58 -10.67 -6.79 -6.44
N THR A 59 -9.51 -6.17 -6.23
CA THR A 59 -8.27 -6.51 -6.94
C THR A 59 -7.40 -7.48 -6.15
N GLY A 60 -7.70 -7.70 -4.87
CA GLY A 60 -6.90 -8.51 -3.97
C GLY A 60 -5.66 -7.80 -3.43
N ASN A 61 -5.43 -6.55 -3.81
CA ASN A 61 -4.31 -5.74 -3.32
C ASN A 61 -4.50 -5.36 -1.85
N ILE A 62 -5.76 -5.15 -1.43
CA ILE A 62 -6.09 -4.90 -0.03
C ILE A 62 -6.73 -6.17 0.52
N ASN A 63 -6.12 -6.72 1.56
CA ASN A 63 -6.66 -7.81 2.37
C ASN A 63 -6.05 -7.72 3.78
N ILE A 64 -6.68 -6.95 4.65
CA ILE A 64 -6.13 -6.57 5.96
C ILE A 64 -7.17 -6.68 7.07
N ILE A 65 -6.68 -6.86 8.30
CA ILE A 65 -7.43 -6.64 9.53
C ILE A 65 -7.02 -5.27 10.07
N LEU A 66 -7.98 -4.36 10.21
CA LEU A 66 -7.75 -2.98 10.64
C LEU A 66 -8.46 -2.71 11.97
N GLY A 67 -7.71 -2.18 12.94
CA GLY A 67 -8.21 -1.76 14.25
C GLY A 67 -7.72 -0.37 14.63
N GLN A 68 -8.04 0.05 15.86
CA GLN A 68 -7.54 1.33 16.42
C GLN A 68 -6.09 1.25 16.89
N THR A 69 -5.62 0.04 17.18
CA THR A 69 -4.26 -0.29 17.62
C THR A 69 -3.78 -1.52 16.85
N THR A 70 -2.47 -1.75 16.83
CA THR A 70 -1.93 -3.01 16.32
C THR A 70 -2.20 -4.16 17.30
N ASP A 71 -2.35 -5.36 16.74
CA ASP A 71 -2.39 -6.62 17.48
C ASP A 71 -1.75 -7.70 16.59
N ASN A 72 -0.51 -8.05 16.92
CA ASN A 72 0.31 -8.95 16.11
C ASN A 72 -0.20 -10.39 16.14
N ASP A 73 -0.88 -10.81 17.21
CA ASP A 73 -1.41 -12.17 17.33
C ASP A 73 -2.55 -12.41 16.34
N SER A 74 -3.31 -11.36 16.00
CA SER A 74 -4.38 -11.40 15.01
C SER A 74 -3.95 -10.87 13.63
N GLY A 75 -2.72 -10.38 13.47
CA GLY A 75 -2.26 -9.71 12.25
C GLY A 75 -2.97 -8.38 11.98
N GLN A 76 -3.52 -7.75 13.03
CA GLN A 76 -4.21 -6.47 12.96
C GLN A 76 -3.22 -5.30 12.92
N ILE A 77 -3.46 -4.38 11.98
CA ILE A 77 -2.75 -3.10 11.85
C ILE A 77 -3.65 -1.92 12.23
N ASP A 78 -3.03 -0.78 12.53
CA ASP A 78 -3.74 0.45 12.92
C ASP A 78 -3.99 1.40 11.74
N SER A 79 -3.30 1.16 10.62
CA SER A 79 -3.31 2.04 9.45
C SER A 79 -2.84 1.32 8.20
N TYR A 80 -3.39 1.69 7.05
CA TYR A 80 -2.96 1.17 5.76
C TYR A 80 -2.91 2.27 4.70
N THR A 81 -1.76 2.44 4.06
CA THR A 81 -1.57 3.48 3.04
C THR A 81 -1.67 2.90 1.64
N THR A 82 -2.61 3.36 0.81
CA THR A 82 -2.82 2.80 -0.54
C THR A 82 -3.33 3.83 -1.54
N THR A 83 -3.32 3.48 -2.83
CA THR A 83 -3.91 4.28 -3.91
C THR A 83 -5.13 3.57 -4.49
N LEU A 84 -6.30 4.16 -4.28
CA LEU A 84 -7.58 3.66 -4.79
C LEU A 84 -7.88 4.26 -6.17
N LYS A 85 -8.06 3.40 -7.17
CA LYS A 85 -8.32 3.77 -8.55
C LYS A 85 -9.82 3.83 -8.81
N LYS A 86 -10.23 4.66 -9.77
CA LYS A 86 -11.64 4.72 -10.19
C LYS A 86 -12.08 3.34 -10.67
N GLY A 87 -13.14 2.82 -10.07
CA GLY A 87 -13.70 1.53 -10.43
C GLY A 87 -13.48 0.42 -9.41
N ASP A 88 -12.49 0.56 -8.53
CA ASP A 88 -12.21 -0.40 -7.45
C ASP A 88 -13.44 -0.52 -6.53
N ASN A 89 -13.68 -1.72 -6.01
CA ASN A 89 -14.67 -1.93 -4.96
C ASN A 89 -13.93 -2.20 -3.66
N VAL A 90 -14.16 -1.36 -2.65
CA VAL A 90 -13.62 -1.52 -1.30
C VAL A 90 -14.72 -2.06 -0.41
N LYS A 91 -14.46 -3.16 0.28
CA LYS A 91 -15.37 -3.81 1.21
C LYS A 91 -14.86 -3.60 2.64
N ILE A 92 -15.75 -3.14 3.52
CA ILE A 92 -15.50 -2.90 4.94
C ILE A 92 -16.43 -3.82 5.73
N GLU A 93 -15.88 -4.65 6.60
CA GLU A 93 -16.63 -5.63 7.38
C GLU A 93 -16.24 -5.55 8.86
N GLY A 94 -17.22 -5.56 9.76
CA GLY A 94 -16.97 -5.52 11.22
C GLY A 94 -16.56 -4.17 11.79
N ILE A 95 -16.25 -3.17 10.95
CA ILE A 95 -15.79 -1.84 11.38
C ILE A 95 -16.96 -0.85 11.40
N GLU A 96 -17.15 -0.16 12.53
CA GLU A 96 -18.21 0.86 12.66
C GLU A 96 -17.86 2.18 11.95
N ALA A 97 -16.58 2.59 12.01
CA ALA A 97 -16.13 3.82 11.37
C ALA A 97 -14.68 3.71 10.87
N THR A 98 -14.52 3.77 9.55
CA THR A 98 -13.26 3.77 8.81
C THR A 98 -13.04 5.13 8.16
N SER A 99 -11.95 5.80 8.51
CA SER A 99 -11.51 7.05 7.90
C SER A 99 -10.60 6.80 6.71
N PHE A 100 -10.93 7.42 5.58
CA PHE A 100 -10.10 7.53 4.38
C PHE A 100 -9.57 8.95 4.31
N ALA A 101 -8.43 9.22 4.93
CA ALA A 101 -7.80 10.54 4.90
C ALA A 101 -6.85 10.65 3.69
N PRO A 102 -6.86 11.75 2.91
CA PRO A 102 -5.90 11.95 1.83
C PRO A 102 -4.47 11.80 2.33
N ALA A 103 -3.69 10.94 1.68
CA ALA A 103 -2.26 10.87 1.95
C ALA A 103 -1.59 12.16 1.48
N GLY A 104 -0.61 12.63 2.23
CA GLY A 104 0.21 13.79 1.85
C GLY A 104 0.99 13.59 0.56
N LYS A 105 1.76 14.62 0.17
CA LYS A 105 2.69 14.50 -0.97
C LYS A 105 3.65 13.33 -0.74
N ARG A 106 3.91 12.56 -1.79
CA ARG A 106 4.91 11.49 -1.74
C ARG A 106 6.28 12.09 -1.48
N THR A 107 7.01 11.43 -0.60
CA THR A 107 8.41 11.73 -0.28
C THR A 107 9.13 10.40 -0.22
N TYR A 108 10.43 10.42 -0.49
CA TYR A 108 11.23 9.21 -0.32
C TYR A 108 11.39 8.88 1.15
N GLN A 109 11.02 7.66 1.52
CA GLN A 109 11.04 7.16 2.89
C GLN A 109 11.76 5.80 2.91
N THR A 110 12.39 5.51 4.05
CA THR A 110 13.00 4.21 4.35
C THR A 110 12.33 3.52 5.52
N GLN A 111 11.54 4.24 6.33
CA GLN A 111 10.66 3.65 7.33
C GLN A 111 9.23 3.78 6.83
N LEU A 112 8.52 2.66 6.74
CA LEU A 112 7.22 2.57 6.12
C LEU A 112 6.29 1.78 7.04
N ASN A 113 5.06 2.25 7.19
CA ASN A 113 4.00 1.48 7.82
C ASN A 113 3.36 0.53 6.78
N ALA A 114 2.38 -0.25 7.21
CA ALA A 114 1.55 -1.05 6.32
C ALA A 114 0.96 -0.22 5.16
N GLY A 115 1.00 -0.79 3.96
CA GLY A 115 0.53 -0.15 2.74
C GLY A 115 1.22 -0.61 1.46
N ASP A 116 0.91 0.10 0.37
CA ASP A 116 1.45 -0.07 -0.98
C ASP A 116 2.40 1.10 -1.33
N TRP A 117 3.66 0.75 -1.59
CA TRP A 117 4.75 1.71 -1.76
C TRP A 117 5.39 1.56 -3.13
N ILE A 118 5.32 2.61 -3.95
CA ILE A 118 5.81 2.57 -5.33
C ILE A 118 7.26 3.03 -5.39
N VAL A 119 8.13 2.15 -5.89
CA VAL A 119 9.54 2.44 -6.10
C VAL A 119 9.70 3.50 -7.19
N GLY A 120 10.54 4.50 -6.91
CA GLY A 120 10.69 5.72 -7.71
C GLY A 120 9.75 6.86 -7.31
N LYS A 121 8.76 6.62 -6.43
CA LYS A 121 7.87 7.66 -5.87
C LYS A 121 7.93 7.74 -4.34
N ASP A 122 7.78 6.61 -3.66
CA ASP A 122 7.82 6.51 -2.20
C ASP A 122 9.16 5.97 -1.68
N ILE A 123 9.79 5.09 -2.48
CA ILE A 123 11.09 4.48 -2.17
C ILE A 123 12.06 4.85 -3.29
N LYS A 124 13.34 5.11 -2.99
CA LYS A 124 14.36 5.28 -4.04
C LYS A 124 14.68 3.90 -4.65
N PRO A 125 14.85 3.76 -5.97
CA PRO A 125 15.33 2.50 -6.54
C PRO A 125 16.70 2.12 -5.97
N GLY A 126 16.94 0.82 -5.74
CA GLY A 126 18.21 0.33 -5.22
C GLY A 126 18.12 -1.03 -4.53
N SER A 127 19.27 -1.51 -4.05
CA SER A 127 19.40 -2.73 -3.26
C SER A 127 19.21 -2.43 -1.78
N TYR A 128 18.40 -3.24 -1.10
CA TYR A 128 18.04 -3.06 0.29
C TYR A 128 18.08 -4.36 1.07
N VAL A 129 18.34 -4.24 2.37
CA VAL A 129 17.94 -5.21 3.39
C VAL A 129 16.75 -4.62 4.13
N ILE A 130 15.60 -5.29 4.06
CA ILE A 130 14.37 -4.89 4.72
C ILE A 130 14.24 -5.66 6.03
N THR A 131 13.92 -4.96 7.12
CA THR A 131 13.67 -5.53 8.46
C THR A 131 12.36 -5.01 9.03
N ALA A 132 11.67 -5.78 9.86
CA ALA A 132 10.58 -5.26 10.67
C ALA A 132 11.15 -4.48 11.87
N LEU A 133 10.65 -3.26 12.08
CA LEU A 133 10.90 -2.50 13.31
C LEU A 133 9.87 -2.85 14.39
N GLN A 134 8.63 -3.06 13.96
CA GLN A 134 7.50 -3.40 14.82
C GLN A 134 6.59 -4.41 14.12
N GLY A 135 6.08 -5.35 14.90
CA GLY A 135 5.14 -6.37 14.45
C GLY A 135 5.72 -7.43 13.51
N SER A 136 4.81 -8.21 12.95
CA SER A 136 5.06 -9.20 11.91
C SER A 136 3.92 -9.24 10.91
N GLY A 137 4.16 -9.87 9.77
CA GLY A 137 3.17 -9.97 8.70
C GLY A 137 3.81 -10.28 7.36
N ASN A 138 3.00 -10.15 6.31
CA ASN A 138 3.40 -10.38 4.94
C ASN A 138 4.07 -9.13 4.35
N ILE A 139 5.08 -9.39 3.54
CA ILE A 139 5.71 -8.42 2.65
C ILE A 139 5.86 -9.05 1.28
N GLY A 140 5.56 -8.30 0.23
CA GLY A 140 5.69 -8.80 -1.13
C GLY A 140 5.84 -7.70 -2.16
N THR A 141 6.29 -8.08 -3.35
CA THR A 141 6.33 -7.20 -4.51
C THR A 141 5.33 -7.66 -5.57
N ASP A 142 4.84 -6.72 -6.39
CA ASP A 142 3.84 -6.99 -7.43
C ASP A 142 4.31 -7.95 -8.54
N ASP A 143 5.63 -8.13 -8.68
CA ASP A 143 6.27 -9.11 -9.56
C ASP A 143 6.60 -10.45 -8.87
N GLY A 144 6.37 -10.56 -7.56
CA GLY A 144 6.61 -11.77 -6.78
C GLY A 144 8.08 -12.05 -6.42
N ASP A 145 9.01 -11.13 -6.70
CA ASP A 145 10.43 -11.25 -6.29
C ASP A 145 10.57 -11.32 -4.76
N VAL A 146 9.67 -10.67 -4.03
CA VAL A 146 9.48 -10.83 -2.59
C VAL A 146 8.11 -11.45 -2.31
N ASN A 147 8.08 -12.47 -1.46
CA ASN A 147 6.86 -13.08 -0.93
C ASN A 147 7.18 -13.77 0.40
N GLU A 148 7.27 -12.98 1.47
CA GLU A 148 7.81 -13.44 2.76
C GLU A 148 6.90 -13.08 3.92
N ILE A 149 6.95 -13.90 4.97
CA ILE A 149 6.49 -13.52 6.30
C ILE A 149 7.70 -12.91 7.02
N LEU A 150 7.62 -11.64 7.37
CA LEU A 150 8.70 -10.88 8.00
C LEU A 150 8.23 -10.39 9.38
N GLY A 151 9.10 -10.53 10.39
CA GLY A 151 8.83 -10.04 11.74
C GLY A 151 10.09 -9.67 12.50
N THR A 152 9.90 -9.13 13.72
CA THR A 152 11.01 -8.73 14.60
C THR A 152 11.81 -9.92 15.16
N THR A 153 11.22 -11.11 15.14
CA THR A 153 11.81 -12.38 15.55
C THR A 153 11.66 -13.42 14.44
N SER A 154 12.48 -14.47 14.44
CA SER A 154 12.27 -15.62 13.54
C SER A 154 11.27 -16.59 14.15
N ASP A 155 10.43 -17.19 13.31
CA ASP A 155 9.54 -18.28 13.68
C ASP A 155 9.57 -19.32 12.55
N SER A 156 10.19 -20.47 12.80
CA SER A 156 10.36 -21.51 11.79
C SER A 156 9.04 -22.21 11.44
N ASP A 157 8.10 -22.28 12.38
CA ASP A 157 6.84 -22.99 12.18
C ASP A 157 5.90 -22.16 11.31
N ALA A 158 5.96 -20.83 11.46
CA ALA A 158 5.28 -19.88 10.58
C ALA A 158 6.05 -19.59 9.28
N GLY A 159 7.31 -20.01 9.14
CA GLY A 159 8.18 -19.62 8.03
C GLY A 159 8.61 -18.14 8.06
N GLN A 160 8.53 -17.50 9.22
CA GLN A 160 8.86 -16.09 9.43
C GLN A 160 10.36 -15.86 9.50
N VAL A 161 10.83 -14.90 8.68
CA VAL A 161 12.21 -14.41 8.68
C VAL A 161 12.33 -13.05 9.37
N THR A 162 13.55 -12.63 9.71
CA THR A 162 13.82 -11.31 10.31
C THR A 162 14.34 -10.28 9.33
N LYS A 163 14.70 -10.70 8.11
CA LYS A 163 15.20 -9.80 7.06
C LYS A 163 14.95 -10.36 5.66
N VAL A 164 14.75 -9.46 4.71
CA VAL A 164 14.65 -9.76 3.27
C VAL A 164 15.69 -8.92 2.51
N THR A 165 16.45 -9.53 1.60
CA THR A 165 17.35 -8.78 0.70
C THR A 165 16.68 -8.66 -0.67
N VAL A 166 16.54 -7.45 -1.19
CA VAL A 166 15.79 -7.19 -2.44
C VAL A 166 16.43 -6.10 -3.28
N ASN A 167 16.27 -6.19 -4.60
CA ASN A 167 16.59 -5.13 -5.54
C ASN A 167 15.31 -4.46 -6.03
N LEU A 168 14.99 -3.29 -5.47
CA LEU A 168 13.77 -2.55 -5.81
C LEU A 168 13.97 -1.72 -7.08
N THR A 169 13.19 -2.02 -8.12
CA THR A 169 13.27 -1.37 -9.43
C THR A 169 12.17 -0.32 -9.61
N ARG A 170 12.44 0.75 -10.37
CA ARG A 170 11.49 1.85 -10.56
C ARG A 170 10.17 1.33 -11.15
N GLY A 171 9.05 1.65 -10.50
CA GLY A 171 7.70 1.27 -10.93
C GLY A 171 7.12 0.09 -10.16
N GLN A 172 7.96 -0.76 -9.59
CA GLN A 172 7.57 -1.87 -8.73
C GLN A 172 6.79 -1.36 -7.50
N VAL A 173 5.88 -2.18 -7.00
CA VAL A 173 5.10 -1.92 -5.78
C VAL A 173 5.55 -2.88 -4.70
N LEU A 174 5.98 -2.33 -3.57
CA LEU A 174 6.20 -3.09 -2.33
C LEU A 174 4.95 -2.96 -1.46
N SER A 175 4.30 -4.09 -1.17
CA SER A 175 3.10 -4.16 -0.34
C SER A 175 3.41 -4.88 0.97
N THR A 176 2.89 -4.36 2.08
CA THR A 176 3.05 -5.00 3.39
C THR A 176 1.90 -4.70 4.33
N ASN A 177 1.57 -5.65 5.20
CA ASN A 177 0.67 -5.48 6.34
C ASN A 177 1.42 -5.54 7.69
N ILE A 178 2.75 -5.33 7.69
CA ILE A 178 3.56 -5.23 8.90
C ILE A 178 3.39 -3.82 9.48
N GLU A 179 3.29 -3.71 10.81
CA GLU A 179 3.11 -2.42 11.50
C GLU A 179 4.13 -1.38 11.05
N GLN A 180 5.42 -1.75 11.06
CA GLN A 180 6.48 -0.87 10.58
C GLN A 180 7.70 -1.65 10.09
N ILE A 181 8.19 -1.30 8.90
CA ILE A 181 9.41 -1.82 8.31
C ILE A 181 10.47 -0.73 8.12
N GLU A 182 11.72 -1.15 8.01
CA GLU A 182 12.85 -0.31 7.62
C GLU A 182 13.61 -0.88 6.42
N LEU A 183 13.95 -0.02 5.47
CA LEU A 183 14.74 -0.32 4.30
C LEU A 183 16.16 0.20 4.50
N ASN A 184 17.07 -0.72 4.85
CA ASN A 184 18.49 -0.43 5.02
C ASN A 184 19.21 -0.59 3.69
N LYS A 185 19.84 0.49 3.19
CA LYS A 185 20.52 0.46 1.91
C LYS A 185 21.76 -0.45 1.97
N LYS A 186 21.92 -1.30 0.96
CA LYS A 186 23.10 -2.15 0.78
C LYS A 186 24.25 -1.42 0.09
#